data_AF-A0A928SMA4-F1
#
_entry.id   AF-A0A928SMA4-F1
#
_cell.length_a   1.000
_cell.length_b   1.000
_cell.length_c   1.000
_cell.angle_alpha   90.00
_cell.angle_beta   90.00
_cell.angle_gamma   90.00
#
_symmetry.space_group_name_H-M   'P 1'
#
loop_
_entity.id
_entity.type
_entity.pdbx_description
1 polymer ?
#
loop_
_entity_poly.entity_id
_entity_poly.type
_entity_poly.pdbx_seq_one_letter_code
_entity_poly.pdbx_strand_id
1 'polypeptide(L)'
;MARKDEEKDDELNEDEESASGDASAEERDDDERSEDESDAGAEDEAEESPEAHERERAEHESADLALEAKALAHESTETAAEQLGASARYVHAAFFIGGILLAFISSKIIGVAWGALADWPAATRAVPLLLRFAEDERGSYALGIGALIGILTIVQVYRKEHVRRWADEVALELTKVTWPSRETVTNGTIVVIVASMIATVYVALLDRFWGFLTHLVYGA
;
A
#
# COMPACT_ATOMS: atom_id res chain seq x y z
N MET A 1 54.36 2.89 27.01
CA MET A 1 54.13 4.25 27.50
C MET A 1 52.63 4.40 27.70
N ALA A 2 52.21 4.43 28.97
CA ALA A 2 50.93 4.89 29.52
C ALA A 2 49.60 4.36 28.95
N ARG A 3 49.07 3.33 29.65
CA ARG A 3 47.68 3.26 30.09
C ARG A 3 47.26 4.55 30.80
N LYS A 4 45.99 4.94 30.65
CA LYS A 4 45.24 5.69 31.68
C LYS A 4 43.73 5.40 31.52
N ASP A 5 43.27 4.39 32.26
CA ASP A 5 42.40 4.50 33.45
C ASP A 5 41.09 5.30 33.29
N GLU A 6 39.94 4.64 33.47
CA GLU A 6 39.09 4.65 34.71
C GLU A 6 38.27 5.93 34.80
N GLU A 7 36.95 5.95 35.01
CA GLU A 7 36.11 5.44 36.11
C GLU A 7 34.71 6.05 35.75
N LYS A 8 33.51 5.61 36.14
CA LYS A 8 33.06 4.80 37.28
C LYS A 8 31.57 4.48 37.04
N ASP A 9 31.20 3.30 37.50
CA ASP A 9 29.85 2.83 37.80
C ASP A 9 29.12 3.75 38.80
N ASP A 10 27.79 3.69 38.85
CA ASP A 10 27.07 3.40 40.10
C ASP A 10 25.53 3.43 39.94
N GLU A 11 24.94 2.32 40.41
CA GLU A 11 23.69 2.18 41.17
C GLU A 11 22.31 2.32 40.45
N LEU A 12 21.28 1.50 40.74
CA LEU A 12 21.10 0.32 41.60
C LEU A 12 19.74 -0.31 41.26
N ASN A 13 19.68 -1.63 41.38
CA ASN A 13 18.46 -2.42 41.59
C ASN A 13 17.80 -2.04 42.92
N GLU A 14 16.47 -2.05 42.98
CA GLU A 14 15.68 -2.46 44.16
C GLU A 14 14.20 -2.54 43.74
N ASP A 15 13.63 -3.75 43.67
CA ASP A 15 12.55 -4.19 44.59
C ASP A 15 11.79 -5.43 44.07
N GLU A 16 11.97 -6.49 44.86
CA GLU A 16 11.29 -7.78 44.94
C GLU A 16 9.80 -7.64 45.31
N GLU A 17 8.94 -8.47 44.71
CA GLU A 17 8.18 -9.54 45.39
C GLU A 17 6.83 -9.15 46.03
N SER A 18 5.73 -9.74 45.52
CA SER A 18 4.73 -10.36 46.39
C SER A 18 3.86 -11.36 45.61
N ALA A 19 3.86 -12.60 46.08
CA ALA A 19 2.98 -13.68 45.69
C ALA A 19 1.55 -13.51 46.25
N SER A 20 0.56 -14.10 45.57
CA SER A 20 -0.66 -14.63 46.18
C SER A 20 -1.36 -15.56 45.19
N GLY A 21 -1.51 -16.84 45.56
CA GLY A 21 -2.18 -17.86 44.76
C GLY A 21 -3.71 -17.81 44.82
N ASP A 22 -4.33 -18.67 44.04
CA ASP A 22 -5.53 -19.41 44.45
C ASP A 22 -5.67 -20.69 43.61
N ALA A 23 -6.15 -21.73 44.28
CA ALA A 23 -6.31 -23.08 43.80
C ALA A 23 -7.73 -23.33 43.26
N SER A 24 -7.88 -24.29 42.34
CA SER A 24 -9.04 -25.20 42.17
C SER A 24 -8.68 -26.14 41.01
N ALA A 25 -8.31 -27.41 41.23
CA ALA A 25 -9.11 -28.54 41.69
C ALA A 25 -10.20 -28.95 40.68
N GLU A 26 -9.90 -29.98 39.87
CA GLU A 26 -10.90 -30.96 39.45
C GLU A 26 -10.24 -32.32 39.21
N GLU A 27 -10.58 -33.26 40.09
CA GLU A 27 -10.35 -34.70 40.04
C GLU A 27 -10.94 -35.35 38.77
N ARG A 28 -10.29 -36.43 38.31
CA ARG A 28 -10.95 -37.69 37.90
C ARG A 28 -9.92 -38.79 37.59
N ASP A 29 -9.69 -39.61 38.60
CA ASP A 29 -9.92 -41.06 38.66
C ASP A 29 -9.44 -42.03 37.55
N ASP A 30 -8.81 -43.08 38.10
CA ASP A 30 -8.91 -44.51 37.77
C ASP A 30 -8.00 -45.12 36.69
N ASP A 31 -6.93 -45.77 37.17
CA ASP A 31 -6.89 -47.22 37.45
C ASP A 31 -5.70 -48.02 36.89
N GLU A 32 -5.22 -48.89 37.79
CA GLU A 32 -4.55 -50.19 37.62
C GLU A 32 -3.09 -50.31 37.08
N ARG A 33 -2.18 -50.51 38.05
CA ARG A 33 -1.60 -51.83 38.42
C ARG A 33 -0.37 -52.41 37.64
N SER A 34 0.77 -52.25 38.33
CA SER A 34 1.77 -53.24 38.79
C SER A 34 2.77 -53.95 37.87
N GLU A 35 3.93 -54.24 38.51
CA GLU A 35 5.03 -55.20 38.23
C GLU A 35 6.17 -54.58 37.40
N ASP A 36 7.22 -54.02 38.03
CA ASP A 36 8.34 -54.68 38.72
C ASP A 36 9.07 -55.67 37.80
N GLU A 37 10.27 -55.29 37.33
CA GLU A 37 11.48 -56.09 37.53
C GLU A 37 12.73 -55.36 37.03
N SER A 38 13.72 -55.33 37.92
CA SER A 38 15.14 -55.05 37.72
C SER A 38 15.78 -55.95 36.67
N ASP A 39 16.77 -55.44 35.93
CA ASP A 39 18.15 -55.97 36.02
C ASP A 39 19.15 -55.04 35.33
N ALA A 40 20.32 -54.91 35.95
CA ALA A 40 21.47 -54.21 35.44
C ALA A 40 22.34 -55.18 34.63
N GLY A 41 22.90 -54.75 33.50
CA GLY A 41 23.93 -55.56 32.87
C GLY A 41 24.43 -55.09 31.51
N ALA A 42 25.72 -54.81 31.50
CA ALA A 42 26.68 -55.08 30.41
C ALA A 42 26.70 -54.12 29.20
N GLU A 43 27.73 -53.28 29.25
CA GLU A 43 28.61 -52.89 28.14
C GLU A 43 28.59 -53.90 26.98
N ASP A 44 28.24 -53.44 25.78
CA ASP A 44 28.61 -54.12 24.54
C ASP A 44 29.06 -53.04 23.54
N GLU A 45 30.38 -52.95 23.36
CA GLU A 45 31.01 -52.20 22.28
C GLU A 45 30.68 -52.89 20.95
N ALA A 46 29.56 -52.50 20.35
CA ALA A 46 29.28 -52.87 18.97
C ALA A 46 30.06 -51.93 18.04
N GLU A 47 31.02 -52.49 17.30
CA GLU A 47 31.71 -51.81 16.20
C GLU A 47 30.69 -51.22 15.21
N GLU A 48 30.47 -49.92 15.29
CA GLU A 48 29.60 -49.17 14.40
C GLU A 48 30.31 -49.01 13.05
N SER A 49 29.83 -49.75 12.05
CA SER A 49 30.38 -49.73 10.69
C SER A 49 30.34 -48.29 10.12
N PRO A 50 31.43 -47.77 9.52
CA PRO A 50 31.51 -46.40 8.99
C PRO A 50 30.37 -46.03 8.03
N GLU A 51 29.79 -47.04 7.35
CA GLU A 51 28.70 -46.87 6.39
C GLU A 51 27.34 -46.52 7.03
N ALA A 52 27.12 -46.83 8.32
CA ALA A 52 25.87 -46.52 9.02
C ALA A 52 25.80 -45.03 9.41
N HIS A 53 26.91 -44.49 9.94
CA HIS A 53 27.04 -43.06 10.25
C HIS A 53 27.00 -42.17 9.00
N GLU A 54 27.52 -42.63 7.86
CA GLU A 54 27.43 -41.87 6.60
C GLU A 54 26.00 -41.81 6.06
N ARG A 55 25.17 -42.84 6.28
CA ARG A 55 23.76 -42.86 5.87
C ARG A 55 22.88 -41.95 6.74
N GLU A 56 23.04 -42.00 8.06
CA GLU A 56 22.32 -41.08 8.96
C GLU A 56 22.67 -39.62 8.71
N ARG A 57 23.94 -39.34 8.41
CA ARG A 57 24.39 -37.97 8.09
C ARG A 57 23.82 -37.48 6.76
N ALA A 58 23.72 -38.35 5.76
CA ALA A 58 23.09 -38.04 4.47
C ALA A 58 21.57 -37.83 4.61
N GLU A 59 20.90 -38.59 5.48
CA GLU A 59 19.47 -38.40 5.79
C GLU A 59 19.23 -37.07 6.53
N HIS A 60 20.06 -36.74 7.53
CA HIS A 60 20.00 -35.45 8.22
C HIS A 60 20.27 -34.27 7.28
N GLU A 61 21.28 -34.36 6.42
CA GLU A 61 21.58 -33.32 5.44
C GLU A 61 20.41 -33.13 4.45
N SER A 62 19.77 -34.23 4.02
CA SER A 62 18.59 -34.14 3.15
C SER A 62 17.36 -33.56 3.85
N ALA A 63 17.20 -33.81 5.16
CA ALA A 63 16.12 -33.26 5.97
C ALA A 63 16.33 -31.76 6.24
N ASP A 64 17.56 -31.34 6.52
CA ASP A 64 17.94 -29.94 6.71
C ASP A 64 17.73 -29.14 5.41
N LEU A 65 18.15 -29.69 4.26
CA LEU A 65 17.89 -29.08 2.95
C LEU A 65 16.39 -29.00 2.62
N ALA A 66 15.60 -30.00 3.01
CA ALA A 66 14.15 -29.98 2.82
C ALA A 66 13.47 -28.94 3.72
N LEU A 67 13.99 -28.73 4.93
CA LEU A 67 13.48 -27.76 5.90
C LEU A 67 13.85 -26.33 5.49
N GLU A 68 15.08 -26.12 5.00
CA GLU A 68 15.52 -24.87 4.39
C GLU A 68 14.72 -24.54 3.13
N ALA A 69 14.49 -25.51 2.24
CA ALA A 69 13.64 -25.33 1.06
C ALA A 69 12.18 -24.98 1.45
N LYS A 70 11.64 -25.58 2.52
CA LYS A 70 10.32 -25.24 3.05
C LYS A 70 10.29 -23.84 3.65
N ALA A 71 11.33 -23.44 4.37
CA ALA A 71 11.45 -22.12 4.98
C ALA A 71 11.54 -21.03 3.89
N LEU A 72 12.37 -21.23 2.87
CA LEU A 72 12.49 -20.33 1.71
C LEU A 72 11.19 -20.26 0.90
N ALA A 73 10.49 -21.40 0.74
CA ALA A 73 9.18 -21.42 0.11
C ALA A 73 8.12 -20.68 0.94
N HIS A 74 8.19 -20.78 2.27
CA HIS A 74 7.28 -20.08 3.17
C HIS A 74 7.52 -18.57 3.12
N GLU A 75 8.77 -18.13 3.24
CA GLU A 75 9.15 -16.71 3.20
C GLU A 75 8.81 -16.05 1.85
N SER A 76 9.06 -16.74 0.74
CA SER A 76 8.67 -16.26 -0.59
C SER A 76 7.14 -16.21 -0.79
N THR A 77 6.39 -17.13 -0.18
CA THR A 77 4.92 -17.12 -0.24
C THR A 77 4.33 -16.00 0.62
N GLU A 78 4.90 -15.76 1.80
CA GLU A 78 4.47 -14.73 2.73
C GLU A 78 4.68 -13.32 2.15
N THR A 79 5.88 -13.06 1.62
CA THR A 79 6.20 -11.80 0.92
C THR A 79 5.32 -11.58 -0.32
N ALA A 80 5.04 -12.63 -1.10
CA ALA A 80 4.11 -12.55 -2.22
C ALA A 80 2.66 -12.27 -1.77
N ALA A 81 2.21 -12.88 -0.69
CA ALA A 81 0.88 -12.64 -0.13
C ALA A 81 0.72 -11.20 0.40
N GLU A 82 1.74 -10.65 1.05
CA GLU A 82 1.75 -9.25 1.49
C GLU A 82 1.72 -8.27 0.31
N GLN A 83 2.50 -8.55 -0.75
CA GLN A 83 2.52 -7.74 -1.96
C GLN A 83 1.18 -7.77 -2.73
N LEU A 84 0.53 -8.94 -2.79
CA LEU A 84 -0.80 -9.12 -3.36
C LEU A 84 -1.87 -8.42 -2.51
N GLY A 85 -1.77 -8.50 -1.18
CA GLY A 85 -2.68 -7.85 -0.25
C GLY A 85 -2.62 -6.32 -0.32
N ALA A 86 -1.43 -5.75 -0.51
CA ALA A 86 -1.23 -4.32 -0.68
C ALA A 86 -1.76 -3.83 -2.04
N SER A 87 -1.35 -4.47 -3.14
CA SER A 87 -1.77 -4.11 -4.50
C SER A 87 -3.29 -4.22 -4.70
N ALA A 88 -3.91 -5.29 -4.18
CA ALA A 88 -5.36 -5.45 -4.24
C ALA A 88 -6.08 -4.24 -3.63
N ARG A 89 -5.70 -3.79 -2.43
CA ARG A 89 -6.37 -2.64 -1.77
C ARG A 89 -6.30 -1.37 -2.61
N TYR A 90 -5.17 -1.09 -3.26
CA TYR A 90 -5.01 0.09 -4.11
C TYR A 90 -5.85 0.01 -5.39
N VAL A 91 -5.98 -1.17 -5.98
CA VAL A 91 -6.82 -1.38 -7.17
C VAL A 91 -8.29 -1.14 -6.84
N HIS A 92 -8.78 -1.65 -5.71
CA HIS A 92 -10.16 -1.40 -5.27
C HIS A 92 -10.41 0.08 -4.97
N ALA A 93 -9.45 0.76 -4.33
CA ALA A 93 -9.52 2.20 -4.08
C ALA A 93 -9.55 2.99 -5.41
N ALA A 94 -8.76 2.60 -6.41
CA ALA A 94 -8.75 3.23 -7.72
C ALA A 94 -10.11 3.09 -8.44
N PHE A 95 -10.73 1.90 -8.41
CA PHE A 95 -12.08 1.70 -8.95
C PHE A 95 -13.13 2.51 -8.19
N PHE A 96 -13.03 2.61 -6.87
CA PHE A 96 -13.94 3.41 -6.07
C PHE A 96 -13.87 4.91 -6.42
N ILE A 97 -12.66 5.47 -6.48
CA ILE A 97 -12.43 6.87 -6.88
C ILE A 97 -12.91 7.08 -8.31
N GLY A 98 -12.57 6.18 -9.23
CA GLY A 98 -13.03 6.21 -10.62
C GLY A 98 -14.56 6.20 -10.73
N GLY A 99 -15.23 5.38 -9.92
CA GLY A 99 -16.69 5.33 -9.83
C GLY A 99 -17.31 6.64 -9.34
N ILE A 100 -16.73 7.27 -8.32
CA ILE A 100 -17.17 8.59 -7.81
C ILE A 100 -17.01 9.66 -8.89
N LEU A 101 -15.86 9.69 -9.58
CA LEU A 101 -15.61 10.65 -10.66
C LEU A 101 -16.61 10.45 -11.81
N LEU A 102 -16.84 9.20 -12.20
CA LEU A 102 -17.81 8.88 -13.25
C LEU A 102 -19.24 9.28 -12.86
N ALA A 103 -19.63 9.03 -11.61
CA ALA A 103 -20.93 9.45 -11.07
C ALA A 103 -21.09 10.98 -11.11
N PHE A 104 -20.05 11.71 -10.69
CA PHE A 104 -20.04 13.17 -10.67
C PHE A 104 -20.13 13.75 -12.09
N ILE A 105 -19.32 13.24 -13.02
CA ILE A 105 -19.34 13.67 -14.42
C ILE A 105 -20.69 13.35 -15.06
N SER A 106 -21.23 12.15 -14.84
CA SER A 106 -22.53 11.74 -15.37
C SER A 106 -23.65 12.64 -14.83
N SER A 107 -23.64 12.96 -13.53
CA SER A 107 -24.58 13.89 -12.92
C SER A 107 -24.54 15.27 -13.58
N LYS A 108 -23.33 15.82 -13.81
CA LYS A 108 -23.17 17.12 -14.46
C LYS A 108 -23.67 17.12 -15.90
N ILE A 109 -23.35 16.08 -16.67
CA ILE A 109 -23.82 15.94 -18.06
C ILE A 109 -25.36 15.87 -18.10
N ILE A 110 -25.96 15.04 -17.24
CA ILE A 110 -27.42 14.90 -17.15
C ILE A 110 -28.07 16.21 -16.74
N GLY A 111 -27.52 16.92 -15.75
CA GLY A 111 -28.04 18.22 -15.30
C GLY A 111 -28.00 19.26 -16.41
N VAL A 112 -26.88 19.39 -17.12
CA VAL A 112 -26.73 20.32 -18.25
C VAL A 112 -27.67 19.94 -19.39
N ALA A 113 -27.74 18.66 -19.75
CA ALA A 113 -28.63 18.17 -20.81
C ALA A 113 -30.11 18.43 -20.47
N TRP A 114 -30.51 18.21 -19.21
CA TRP A 114 -31.87 18.47 -18.76
C TRP A 114 -32.20 19.96 -18.76
N GLY A 115 -31.29 20.81 -18.29
CA GLY A 115 -31.45 22.27 -18.34
C GLY A 115 -31.63 22.77 -19.77
N ALA A 116 -30.70 22.38 -20.67
CA ALA A 116 -30.77 22.73 -22.08
C ALA A 116 -32.07 22.24 -22.75
N LEU A 117 -32.58 21.07 -22.37
CA LEU A 117 -33.84 20.53 -22.91
C LEU A 117 -35.07 21.28 -22.38
N ALA A 118 -35.04 21.73 -21.12
CA ALA A 118 -36.13 22.49 -20.51
C ALA A 118 -36.21 23.94 -21.03
N ASP A 119 -35.09 24.53 -21.45
CA ASP A 119 -35.07 25.86 -22.05
C ASP A 119 -35.45 25.85 -23.54
N TRP A 120 -35.43 24.68 -24.20
CA TRP A 120 -35.72 24.57 -25.62
C TRP A 120 -37.23 24.65 -25.90
N PRO A 121 -37.74 25.67 -26.63
CA PRO A 121 -39.18 25.90 -26.79
C PRO A 121 -39.93 24.81 -27.57
N ALA A 122 -39.25 24.03 -28.41
CA ALA A 122 -39.88 22.91 -29.12
C ALA A 122 -40.05 21.69 -28.20
N ALA A 123 -39.07 21.44 -27.34
CA ALA A 123 -39.08 20.33 -26.40
C ALA A 123 -40.12 20.52 -25.30
N THR A 124 -40.27 21.74 -24.76
CA THR A 124 -41.29 22.04 -23.74
C THR A 124 -42.72 21.89 -24.23
N ARG A 125 -42.98 22.14 -25.53
CA ARG A 125 -44.30 21.93 -26.15
C ARG A 125 -44.65 20.46 -26.33
N ALA A 126 -43.67 19.61 -26.69
CA ALA A 126 -43.89 18.16 -26.84
C ALA A 126 -43.90 17.44 -25.47
N VAL A 127 -42.99 17.89 -24.62
CA VAL A 127 -42.58 17.51 -23.26
C VAL A 127 -43.20 18.21 -22.04
N PRO A 128 -44.52 18.43 -21.84
CA PRO A 128 -44.98 19.31 -20.75
C PRO A 128 -44.58 18.79 -19.35
N LEU A 129 -44.31 17.50 -19.25
CA LEU A 129 -43.83 16.80 -18.06
C LEU A 129 -42.40 17.22 -17.65
N LEU A 130 -41.61 17.87 -18.52
CA LEU A 130 -40.27 18.41 -18.21
C LEU A 130 -40.34 19.68 -17.35
N LEU A 131 -41.41 20.46 -17.48
CA LEU A 131 -41.63 21.70 -16.72
C LEU A 131 -42.13 21.45 -15.29
N ARG A 132 -42.60 20.23 -14.98
CA ARG A 132 -43.18 19.91 -13.67
C ARG A 132 -42.16 19.97 -12.52
N PHE A 133 -40.88 19.80 -12.84
CA PHE A 133 -39.81 19.78 -11.86
C PHE A 133 -39.14 21.16 -11.83
N ALA A 134 -39.07 21.75 -10.64
CA ALA A 134 -38.33 22.99 -10.39
C ALA A 134 -36.83 22.77 -10.61
N GLU A 135 -36.10 23.86 -10.84
CA GLU A 135 -34.66 23.81 -11.15
C GLU A 135 -33.83 23.14 -10.02
N ASP A 136 -34.21 23.38 -8.76
CA ASP A 136 -33.61 22.76 -7.58
C ASP A 136 -33.85 21.24 -7.50
N GLU A 137 -35.03 20.77 -7.92
CA GLU A 137 -35.36 19.34 -7.91
C GLU A 137 -34.60 18.58 -9.00
N ARG A 138 -34.43 19.19 -10.18
CA ARG A 138 -33.69 18.59 -11.31
C ARG A 138 -32.24 18.28 -10.92
N GLY A 139 -31.60 19.16 -10.15
CA GLY A 139 -30.24 18.93 -9.65
C GLY A 139 -30.15 17.69 -8.76
N SER A 140 -31.11 17.52 -7.85
CA SER A 140 -31.17 16.36 -6.95
C SER A 140 -31.40 15.05 -7.71
N TYR A 141 -32.31 15.04 -8.68
CA TYR A 141 -32.53 13.87 -9.53
C TYR A 141 -31.34 13.56 -10.44
N ALA A 142 -30.69 14.57 -11.02
CA ALA A 142 -29.50 14.38 -11.85
C ALA A 142 -28.33 13.78 -11.06
N LEU A 143 -28.16 14.19 -9.79
CA LEU A 143 -27.20 13.58 -8.87
C LEU A 143 -27.56 12.12 -8.56
N GLY A 144 -28.82 11.84 -8.24
CA GLY A 144 -29.28 10.47 -7.98
C GLY A 144 -29.08 9.54 -9.19
N ILE A 145 -29.51 9.97 -10.38
CA ILE A 145 -29.35 9.20 -11.62
C ILE A 145 -27.87 9.04 -11.98
N GLY A 146 -27.07 10.09 -11.86
CA GLY A 146 -25.63 10.05 -12.09
C GLY A 146 -24.92 9.06 -11.15
N ALA A 147 -25.28 9.06 -9.87
CA ALA A 147 -24.76 8.10 -8.89
C ALA A 147 -25.12 6.65 -9.25
N LEU A 148 -26.38 6.39 -9.63
CA LEU A 148 -26.82 5.05 -10.05
C LEU A 148 -26.07 4.56 -11.29
N ILE A 149 -25.90 5.43 -12.30
CA ILE A 149 -25.14 5.09 -13.51
C ILE A 149 -23.67 4.83 -13.17
N GLY A 150 -23.07 5.64 -12.31
CA GLY A 150 -21.68 5.45 -11.85
C GLY A 150 -21.49 4.12 -11.13
N ILE A 151 -22.38 3.79 -10.19
CA ILE A 151 -22.36 2.51 -9.47
C ILE A 151 -22.58 1.33 -10.42
N LEU A 152 -23.56 1.42 -11.32
CA LEU A 152 -23.83 0.34 -12.27
C LEU A 152 -22.62 0.11 -13.19
N THR A 153 -22.02 1.19 -13.68
CA THR A 153 -20.87 1.11 -14.59
C THR A 153 -19.66 0.51 -13.87
N ILE A 154 -19.36 0.93 -12.63
CA ILE A 154 -18.22 0.37 -11.90
C ILE A 154 -18.40 -1.12 -11.61
N VAL A 155 -19.62 -1.54 -11.25
CA VAL A 155 -19.93 -2.96 -11.05
C VAL A 155 -19.76 -3.73 -12.36
N GLN A 156 -20.25 -3.21 -13.49
CA GLN A 156 -20.06 -3.87 -14.79
C GLN A 156 -18.60 -3.99 -15.20
N VAL A 157 -17.81 -2.94 -14.97
CA VAL A 157 -16.37 -2.92 -15.31
C VAL A 157 -15.59 -3.86 -14.41
N TYR A 158 -15.85 -3.85 -13.10
CA TYR A 158 -15.17 -4.71 -12.13
C TYR A 158 -15.47 -6.21 -12.36
N ARG A 159 -16.65 -6.55 -12.88
CA ARG A 159 -17.00 -7.92 -13.25
C ARG A 159 -16.20 -8.46 -14.45
N LYS A 160 -15.59 -7.60 -15.26
CA LYS A 160 -14.78 -8.03 -16.41
C LYS A 160 -13.37 -8.39 -15.94
N GLU A 161 -13.06 -9.68 -15.94
CA GLU A 161 -11.77 -10.21 -15.48
C GLU A 161 -10.57 -9.57 -16.18
N HIS A 162 -10.67 -9.31 -17.48
CA HIS A 162 -9.63 -8.62 -18.25
C HIS A 162 -9.27 -7.24 -17.66
N VAL A 163 -10.27 -6.45 -17.25
CA VAL A 163 -10.03 -5.10 -16.74
C VAL A 163 -9.41 -5.15 -15.35
N ARG A 164 -9.85 -6.10 -14.52
CA ARG A 164 -9.26 -6.31 -13.19
C ARG A 164 -7.80 -6.74 -13.29
N ARG A 165 -7.50 -7.72 -14.15
CA ARG A 165 -6.13 -8.19 -14.39
C ARG A 165 -5.23 -7.06 -14.91
N TRP A 166 -5.71 -6.27 -15.87
CA TRP A 166 -4.97 -5.10 -16.35
C TRP A 166 -4.68 -4.08 -15.24
N ALA A 167 -5.64 -3.82 -14.36
CA ALA A 167 -5.45 -2.91 -13.24
C ALA A 167 -4.42 -3.45 -12.22
N ASP A 168 -4.43 -4.76 -11.96
CA ASP A 168 -3.45 -5.43 -11.11
C ASP A 168 -2.04 -5.37 -11.71
N GLU A 169 -1.91 -5.57 -13.03
CA GLU A 169 -0.64 -5.41 -13.76
C GLU A 169 -0.11 -3.97 -13.68
N VAL A 170 -0.97 -2.97 -13.90
CA VAL A 170 -0.57 -1.56 -13.77
C VAL A 170 -0.15 -1.24 -12.34
N ALA A 171 -0.87 -1.73 -11.33
CA ALA A 171 -0.48 -1.54 -9.93
C ALA A 171 0.90 -2.14 -9.65
N LEU A 172 1.18 -3.34 -10.18
CA LEU A 172 2.49 -3.98 -10.05
C LEU A 172 3.60 -3.19 -10.76
N GLU A 173 3.36 -2.69 -11.96
CA GLU A 173 4.32 -1.82 -12.66
C GLU A 173 4.56 -0.50 -11.92
N LEU A 174 3.53 0.07 -11.29
CA LEU A 174 3.66 1.29 -10.49
C LEU A 174 4.51 1.08 -9.23
N THR A 175 4.53 -0.14 -8.64
CA THR A 175 5.42 -0.42 -7.49
C THR A 175 6.90 -0.40 -7.85
N LYS A 176 7.25 -0.61 -9.13
CA LYS A 176 8.63 -0.53 -9.62
C LYS A 176 9.08 0.91 -9.85
N VAL A 177 8.16 1.87 -9.88
CA VAL A 177 8.49 3.27 -10.09
C VAL A 177 9.04 3.87 -8.80
N THR A 178 10.35 4.15 -8.79
CA THR A 178 10.99 4.90 -7.72
C THR A 178 10.59 6.36 -7.81
N TRP A 179 9.62 6.78 -7.00
CA TRP A 179 9.24 8.19 -6.90
C TRP A 179 10.27 8.96 -6.05
N PRO A 180 10.69 10.17 -6.49
CA PRO A 180 11.62 10.98 -5.75
C PRO A 180 11.03 11.40 -4.40
N SER A 181 11.90 11.51 -3.39
CA SER A 181 11.50 12.00 -2.07
C SER A 181 10.97 13.44 -2.14
N ARG A 182 10.12 13.84 -1.19
CA ARG A 182 9.58 15.21 -1.12
C ARG A 182 10.69 16.26 -1.09
N GLU A 183 11.78 15.97 -0.39
CA GLU A 183 12.95 16.84 -0.33
C GLU A 183 13.60 17.03 -1.70
N THR A 184 13.79 15.94 -2.47
CA THR A 184 14.32 16.02 -3.84
C THR A 184 13.44 16.86 -4.75
N VAL A 185 12.11 16.69 -4.68
CA VAL A 185 11.15 17.47 -5.49
C VAL A 185 11.15 18.94 -5.08
N THR A 186 11.17 19.23 -3.78
CA THR A 186 11.22 20.61 -3.27
C THR A 186 12.52 21.30 -3.66
N ASN A 187 13.67 20.63 -3.47
CA ASN A 187 14.98 21.18 -3.85
C ASN A 187 15.04 21.45 -5.37
N GLY A 188 14.57 20.51 -6.19
CA GLY A 188 14.48 20.70 -7.64
C GLY A 188 13.58 21.88 -8.03
N THR A 189 12.42 22.01 -7.39
CA THR A 189 11.48 23.11 -7.66
C THR A 189 12.06 24.47 -7.26
N ILE A 190 12.74 24.55 -6.11
CA ILE A 190 13.41 25.78 -5.65
C ILE A 190 14.46 26.23 -6.67
N VAL A 191 15.28 25.29 -7.16
CA VAL A 191 16.30 25.61 -8.17
C VAL A 191 15.66 26.19 -9.44
N VAL A 192 14.57 25.59 -9.93
CA VAL A 192 13.87 26.09 -11.13
C VAL A 192 13.30 27.49 -10.90
N ILE A 193 12.71 27.75 -9.72
CA ILE A 193 12.18 29.07 -9.36
C ILE A 193 13.30 30.12 -9.35
N VAL A 194 14.43 29.81 -8.71
CA VAL A 194 15.58 30.73 -8.61
C VAL A 194 16.19 30.97 -10.00
N ALA A 195 16.39 29.92 -10.79
CA ALA A 195 16.91 30.04 -12.16
C ALA A 195 15.99 30.90 -13.04
N SER A 196 14.67 30.69 -12.95
CA SER A 196 13.68 31.47 -13.70
C SER A 196 13.67 32.93 -13.26
N MET A 197 13.84 33.20 -11.96
CA MET A 197 13.93 34.56 -11.43
C MET A 197 15.18 35.29 -11.94
N ILE A 198 16.34 34.62 -11.91
CA ILE A 198 17.60 35.17 -12.46
C ILE A 198 17.46 35.44 -13.96
N ALA A 199 16.90 34.49 -14.72
CA ALA A 199 16.66 34.66 -16.14
C ALA A 199 15.73 35.85 -16.43
N THR A 200 14.67 36.02 -15.63
CA THR A 200 13.74 37.15 -15.75
C THR A 200 14.45 38.48 -15.49
N VAL A 201 15.27 38.56 -14.44
CA VAL A 201 16.07 39.76 -14.13
C VAL A 201 17.04 40.06 -15.28
N TYR A 202 17.73 39.04 -15.80
CA TYR A 202 18.67 39.20 -16.90
C TYR A 202 17.99 39.77 -18.15
N VAL A 203 16.86 39.20 -18.56
CA VAL A 203 16.09 39.67 -19.72
C VAL A 203 15.58 41.10 -19.49
N ALA A 204 15.03 41.40 -18.30
CA ALA A 204 14.54 42.73 -17.98
C ALA A 204 15.65 43.80 -18.06
N LEU A 205 16.87 43.46 -17.65
CA LEU A 205 18.03 44.35 -17.77
C LEU A 205 18.45 44.54 -19.23
N LEU A 206 18.42 43.47 -20.04
CA LEU A 206 18.68 43.58 -21.47
C LEU A 206 17.63 44.46 -22.16
N ASP A 207 16.35 44.29 -21.86
CA ASP A 207 15.28 45.13 -22.42
C ASP A 207 15.51 46.60 -22.09
N ARG A 208 15.93 46.90 -20.86
CA ARG A 208 16.28 48.27 -20.45
C ARG A 208 17.51 48.80 -21.19
N PHE A 209 18.53 47.97 -21.37
CA PHE A 209 19.76 48.32 -22.07
C PHE A 209 19.50 48.61 -23.56
N TRP A 210 18.73 47.76 -24.23
CA TRP A 210 18.34 47.96 -25.63
C TRP A 210 17.46 49.20 -25.80
N GLY A 211 16.55 49.46 -24.87
CA GLY A 211 15.78 50.70 -24.85
C GLY A 211 16.67 51.94 -24.75
N PHE A 212 17.67 51.93 -23.86
CA PHE A 212 18.65 53.01 -23.75
C PHE A 212 19.45 53.23 -25.03
N LEU A 213 19.98 52.14 -25.62
CA LEU A 213 20.78 52.21 -26.84
C LEU A 213 19.97 52.74 -28.03
N THR A 214 18.73 52.28 -28.17
CA THR A 214 17.82 52.70 -29.24
C THR A 214 17.44 54.19 -29.10
N HIS A 215 17.17 54.65 -27.87
CA HIS A 215 16.93 56.07 -27.61
C HIS A 215 18.15 56.94 -27.92
N LEU A 216 19.36 56.46 -27.69
CA LEU A 216 20.58 57.20 -28.00
C LEU A 216 20.82 57.34 -29.51
N VAL A 217 20.54 56.29 -30.28
CA VAL A 217 20.78 56.25 -31.73
C VAL A 217 19.69 56.99 -32.52
N TYR A 218 18.42 56.82 -32.15
CA TYR A 218 17.28 57.39 -32.88
C TYR A 218 16.66 58.63 -32.22
N GLY A 219 17.13 59.00 -31.02
CA GLY A 219 16.69 60.20 -30.30
C GLY A 219 17.60 61.43 -30.50
N ALA A 220 18.64 61.31 -31.33
CA ALA A 220 19.40 62.43 -31.91
C ALA A 220 18.86 62.74 -33.31
#